data_AF-A4X9B7-F1
#
_entry.id   AF-A4X9B7-F1
#
_cell.length_a   1.000
_cell.length_b   1.000
_cell.length_c   1.000
_cell.angle_alpha   90.00
_cell.angle_beta   90.00
_cell.angle_gamma   90.00
#
_symmetry.space_group_name_H-M   'P 1'
#
loop_
_entity.id
_entity.type
_entity.pdbx_description
1 polymer ?
#
loop_
_entity_poly.entity_id
_entity_poly.type
_entity_poly.pdbx_seq_one_letter_code
_entity_poly.pdbx_strand_id
1 'polypeptide(L)'
;MTRRVVLPPLFDLSLEPVLGPGDELFDGNAEFLARLTAPMGLRALAAASAPAGSGVAATEAATKALFAEAAATIMDRGRHDWGRLRAMGLALRLSAEADPAIRLAVDDVELVGGTTESGADVVSAAARTALFAPEADRAHAWASGSRVHLLVETDQQLPAAAGMAVALGPHRVTLCGRFAAAHQKALRALAPFTAAEFEDWTPSWRLRREWAPEGEDIRWVRDAHQWYPGRPWAGWLAPEQAVLLPARAWRECRGVALTVARFSSWSAVTGVSGVDTDLETVRRLVGDDRLAVELLVGAPGLDADVTTTAARRLRSGPGPRLAGLSPFRLTSLRGSRGSTTWGGVPLTRQDSPQHDLPRWDRFHGPASLDDADRQRITSTLTAEFGAETELYPGRLACCALAPGFQPPAMWEPSAAVVEVSGAGPDGRGPGSFVVNLRTGSAFRLHPRLTPVVRRLANGDAAVWQHLSDTVRTKLSGQLVRAGAIRSPQ
;
A
#
# COMPACT_ATOMS: atom_id res chain seq x y z
N MET A 1 27.16 5.73 20.19
CA MET A 1 27.72 5.58 18.83
C MET A 1 26.69 6.16 17.88
N THR A 2 27.08 7.10 17.05
CA THR A 2 26.19 7.75 16.08
C THR A 2 26.05 6.87 14.84
N ARG A 3 24.81 6.60 14.42
CA ARG A 3 24.52 5.80 13.22
C ARG A 3 24.27 6.69 12.02
N ARG A 4 24.84 6.29 10.88
CA ARG A 4 24.42 6.73 9.56
C ARG A 4 23.47 5.67 8.99
N VAL A 5 22.20 6.01 8.84
CA VAL A 5 21.15 5.09 8.43
C VAL A 5 20.75 5.38 6.99
N VAL A 6 20.72 4.35 6.16
CA VAL A 6 20.16 4.38 4.81
C VAL A 6 18.85 3.59 4.84
N LEU A 7 17.74 4.23 4.50
CA LEU A 7 16.45 3.56 4.27
C LEU A 7 16.29 3.29 2.77
N PRO A 8 16.42 2.03 2.30
CA PRO A 8 16.23 1.70 0.89
C PRO A 8 14.80 1.97 0.42
N PRO A 9 14.61 2.27 -0.88
CA PRO A 9 13.31 2.33 -1.54
C PRO A 9 12.40 1.13 -1.25
N LEU A 10 11.09 1.35 -1.42
CA LEU A 10 10.01 0.38 -1.27
C LEU A 10 9.74 -0.01 0.20
N PHE A 11 9.99 0.92 1.12
CA PHE A 11 9.42 0.89 2.46
C PHE A 11 8.09 1.63 2.49
N ASP A 12 7.29 1.44 3.55
CA ASP A 12 6.05 2.18 3.77
C ASP A 12 6.29 3.69 3.69
N LEU A 13 5.70 4.31 2.67
CA LEU A 13 5.84 5.72 2.35
C LEU A 13 5.29 6.65 3.45
N SER A 14 4.40 6.14 4.30
CA SER A 14 3.74 6.92 5.34
C SER A 14 4.47 6.86 6.69
N LEU A 15 5.55 6.08 6.77
CA LEU A 15 6.35 5.91 7.97
C LEU A 15 7.75 6.52 7.80
N GLU A 16 8.30 6.97 8.92
CA GLU A 16 9.70 7.33 9.05
C GLU A 16 10.29 6.77 10.35
N PRO A 17 11.59 6.45 10.37
CA PRO A 17 12.24 5.89 11.55
C PRO A 17 12.48 6.99 12.59
N VAL A 18 12.26 6.65 13.87
CA VAL A 18 12.65 7.48 15.01
C VAL A 18 14.10 7.15 15.35
N LEU A 19 15.00 8.09 15.05
CA LEU A 19 16.43 7.93 15.26
C LEU A 19 16.90 8.48 16.61
N GLY A 20 18.06 7.99 17.09
CA GLY A 20 18.68 8.47 18.32
C GLY A 20 19.32 9.85 18.16
N PRO A 21 19.64 10.53 19.26
CA PRO A 21 20.36 11.80 19.20
C PRO A 21 21.67 11.69 18.42
N GLY A 22 21.81 12.50 17.37
CA GLY A 22 23.00 12.56 16.53
C GLY A 22 22.98 11.63 15.32
N ASP A 23 22.10 10.62 15.28
CA ASP A 23 21.97 9.72 14.13
C ASP A 23 21.53 10.51 12.87
N GLU A 24 22.04 10.12 11.71
CA GLU A 24 21.75 10.75 10.42
C GLU A 24 20.98 9.79 9.52
N LEU A 25 19.98 10.30 8.78
CA LEU A 25 19.18 9.53 7.83
C LEU A 25 19.45 9.97 6.39
N PHE A 26 19.76 9.01 5.53
CA PHE A 26 19.49 9.10 4.10
C PHE A 26 18.23 8.31 3.76
N ASP A 27 17.16 9.04 3.45
CA ASP A 27 15.84 8.46 3.15
C ASP A 27 15.68 8.21 1.65
N GLY A 28 16.34 7.14 1.18
CA GLY A 28 16.25 6.71 -0.22
C GLY A 28 14.83 6.39 -0.66
N ASN A 29 13.96 5.96 0.28
CA ASN A 29 12.54 5.73 0.00
C ASN A 29 11.79 7.02 -0.34
N ALA A 30 11.94 8.06 0.48
CA ALA A 30 11.32 9.35 0.21
C ALA A 30 11.83 9.97 -1.10
N GLU A 31 13.14 9.90 -1.37
CA GLU A 31 13.71 10.45 -2.61
C GLU A 31 13.24 9.70 -3.86
N PHE A 32 13.20 8.36 -3.81
CA PHE A 32 12.68 7.52 -4.90
C PHE A 32 11.24 7.88 -5.24
N LEU A 33 10.39 7.97 -4.21
CA LEU A 33 8.98 8.31 -4.38
C LEU A 33 8.83 9.75 -4.88
N ALA A 34 9.57 10.71 -4.35
CA ALA A 34 9.53 12.10 -4.82
C ALA A 34 9.89 12.21 -6.31
N ARG A 35 10.90 11.47 -6.76
CA ARG A 35 11.30 11.44 -8.17
C ARG A 35 10.24 10.84 -9.09
N LEU A 36 9.72 9.66 -8.74
CA LEU A 36 8.76 8.95 -9.60
C LEU A 36 7.37 9.57 -9.60
N THR A 37 7.00 10.27 -8.52
CA THR A 37 5.67 10.87 -8.37
C THR A 37 5.67 12.37 -8.69
N ALA A 38 6.80 12.92 -9.13
CA ALA A 38 6.91 14.31 -9.54
C ALA A 38 5.92 14.64 -10.66
N PRO A 39 5.06 15.67 -10.50
CA PRO A 39 4.04 16.02 -11.49
C PRO A 39 4.60 16.25 -12.90
N MET A 40 5.75 16.93 -13.01
CA MET A 40 6.42 17.13 -14.30
C MET A 40 6.83 15.81 -14.97
N GLY A 41 7.34 14.85 -14.18
CA GLY A 41 7.71 13.52 -14.69
C GLY A 41 6.50 12.75 -15.21
N LEU A 42 5.37 12.81 -14.49
CA LEU A 42 4.12 12.19 -14.89
C LEU A 42 3.54 12.80 -16.18
N ARG A 43 3.64 14.13 -16.34
CA ARG A 43 3.26 14.80 -17.60
C ARG A 43 4.17 14.41 -18.77
N ALA A 44 5.47 14.26 -18.52
CA ALA A 44 6.41 13.78 -19.53
C ALA A 44 6.07 12.33 -19.95
N LEU A 45 5.74 11.46 -18.99
CA LEU A 45 5.24 10.10 -19.27
C LEU A 45 3.93 10.11 -20.07
N ALA A 46 3.02 11.03 -19.74
CA ALA A 46 1.78 11.21 -20.50
C ALA A 46 2.05 11.63 -21.95
N ALA A 47 2.93 12.61 -22.16
CA ALA A 47 3.32 13.09 -23.48
C ALA A 47 4.03 12.01 -24.31
N ALA A 48 4.94 11.23 -23.69
CA ALA A 48 5.63 10.12 -24.35
C ALA A 48 4.70 8.96 -24.74
N SER A 49 3.58 8.81 -24.02
CA SER A 49 2.55 7.80 -24.31
C SER A 49 1.47 8.31 -25.28
N ALA A 50 1.58 9.55 -25.78
CA ALA A 50 0.61 10.09 -26.72
C ALA A 50 0.64 9.30 -28.05
N PRO A 51 -0.50 8.82 -28.56
CA PRO A 51 -0.53 7.90 -29.68
C PRO A 51 -0.10 8.54 -31.00
N ALA A 52 0.62 7.78 -31.82
CA ALA A 52 0.79 8.02 -33.25
C ALA A 52 0.00 6.96 -34.04
N GLY A 53 -1.27 7.23 -34.36
CA GLY A 53 -2.09 6.35 -35.20
C GLY A 53 -3.48 6.03 -34.63
N SER A 54 -4.14 5.03 -35.24
CA SER A 54 -5.49 4.56 -34.89
C SER A 54 -5.49 3.07 -34.56
N GLY A 55 -6.36 2.61 -33.67
CA GLY A 55 -6.53 1.20 -33.31
C GLY A 55 -6.44 0.95 -31.80
N VAL A 56 -6.49 -0.32 -31.40
CA VAL A 56 -6.52 -0.73 -29.97
C VAL A 56 -5.30 -0.24 -29.20
N ALA A 57 -4.09 -0.42 -29.75
CA ALA A 57 -2.85 0.05 -29.13
C ALA A 57 -2.82 1.58 -28.96
N ALA A 58 -3.38 2.32 -29.91
CA ALA A 58 -3.49 3.77 -29.81
C ALA A 58 -4.48 4.20 -28.71
N THR A 59 -5.58 3.46 -28.53
CA THR A 59 -6.54 3.69 -27.44
C THR A 59 -5.94 3.37 -26.08
N GLU A 60 -5.17 2.29 -25.95
CA GLU A 60 -4.46 1.95 -24.72
C GLU A 60 -3.42 3.01 -24.35
N ALA A 61 -2.63 3.46 -25.33
CA ALA A 61 -1.66 4.53 -25.16
C ALA A 61 -2.34 5.87 -24.76
N ALA A 62 -3.44 6.23 -25.42
CA ALA A 62 -4.25 7.41 -25.06
C ALA A 62 -4.83 7.30 -23.63
N THR A 63 -5.28 6.12 -23.24
CA THR A 63 -5.78 5.86 -21.88
C THR A 63 -4.66 6.02 -20.87
N LYS A 64 -3.49 5.42 -21.12
CA LYS A 64 -2.31 5.56 -20.27
C LYS A 64 -1.90 7.02 -20.10
N ALA A 65 -1.82 7.77 -21.20
CA ALA A 65 -1.51 9.20 -21.18
C ALA A 65 -2.52 10.00 -20.34
N LEU A 66 -3.81 9.72 -20.53
CA LEU A 66 -4.90 10.37 -19.80
C LEU A 66 -4.80 10.12 -18.28
N PHE A 67 -4.52 8.88 -17.87
CA PHE A 67 -4.40 8.52 -16.47
C PHE A 67 -3.12 9.07 -15.82
N ALA A 68 -2.01 9.14 -16.57
CA ALA A 68 -0.77 9.78 -16.12
C ALA A 68 -0.98 11.28 -15.86
N GLU A 69 -1.69 11.99 -16.74
CA GLU A 69 -2.05 13.42 -16.54
C GLU A 69 -2.97 13.60 -15.33
N ALA A 70 -3.90 12.67 -15.11
CA ALA A 70 -4.79 12.70 -13.95
C ALA A 70 -4.02 12.51 -12.64
N ALA A 71 -3.05 11.59 -12.60
CA ALA A 71 -2.14 11.45 -11.47
C ALA A 71 -1.31 12.72 -11.24
N ALA A 72 -0.75 13.32 -12.30
CA ALA A 72 -0.01 14.58 -12.18
C ALA A 72 -0.88 15.69 -11.57
N THR A 73 -2.12 15.81 -12.05
CA THR A 73 -3.10 16.78 -11.55
C THR A 73 -3.46 16.54 -10.09
N ILE A 74 -3.56 15.28 -9.65
CA ILE A 74 -3.83 14.93 -8.24
C ILE A 74 -2.61 15.25 -7.37
N MET A 75 -1.39 14.93 -7.83
CA MET A 75 -0.16 15.22 -7.11
C MET A 75 0.06 16.73 -6.90
N ASP A 76 -0.25 17.56 -7.91
CA ASP A 76 -0.14 19.03 -7.85
C ASP A 76 -1.07 19.68 -6.82
N ARG A 77 -2.13 18.99 -6.38
CA ARG A 77 -3.01 19.51 -5.32
C ARG A 77 -2.28 19.65 -3.98
N GLY A 78 -1.16 18.94 -3.79
CA GLY A 78 -0.37 18.97 -2.56
C GLY A 78 -1.06 18.35 -1.34
N ARG A 79 -2.23 17.73 -1.50
CA ARG A 79 -2.99 17.08 -0.42
C ARG A 79 -2.45 15.67 -0.15
N HIS A 80 -2.36 15.29 1.12
CA HIS A 80 -1.99 13.95 1.57
C HIS A 80 -3.26 13.18 1.90
N ASP A 81 -3.92 12.70 0.86
CA ASP A 81 -5.20 12.01 0.92
C ASP A 81 -5.18 10.72 0.08
N TRP A 82 -6.33 10.05 -0.01
CA TRP A 82 -6.48 8.82 -0.79
C TRP A 82 -6.20 9.00 -2.27
N GLY A 83 -6.50 10.19 -2.82
CA GLY A 83 -6.20 10.50 -4.21
C GLY A 83 -4.69 10.45 -4.45
N ARG A 84 -3.90 11.01 -3.52
CA ARG A 84 -2.43 10.95 -3.58
C ARG A 84 -1.93 9.50 -3.57
N LEU A 85 -2.40 8.65 -2.68
CA LEU A 85 -1.97 7.24 -2.65
C LEU A 85 -2.25 6.50 -3.97
N ARG A 86 -3.41 6.74 -4.59
CA ARG A 86 -3.75 6.16 -5.90
C ARG A 86 -2.88 6.72 -7.02
N ALA A 87 -2.61 8.02 -7.01
CA ALA A 87 -1.71 8.67 -7.97
C ALA A 87 -0.27 8.12 -7.84
N MET A 88 0.22 7.93 -6.61
CA MET A 88 1.52 7.31 -6.34
C MET A 88 1.58 5.86 -6.84
N GLY A 89 0.55 5.06 -6.58
CA GLY A 89 0.47 3.69 -7.10
C GLY A 89 0.45 3.62 -8.62
N LEU A 90 -0.26 4.54 -9.28
CA LEU A 90 -0.21 4.65 -10.74
C LEU A 90 1.18 5.05 -11.23
N ALA A 91 1.81 6.05 -10.60
CA ALA A 91 3.15 6.52 -10.95
C ALA A 91 4.20 5.39 -10.89
N LEU A 92 4.16 4.59 -9.82
CA LEU A 92 5.04 3.44 -9.63
C LEU A 92 4.87 2.40 -10.74
N ARG A 93 3.62 2.01 -11.05
CA ARG A 93 3.32 1.06 -12.14
C ARG A 93 3.83 1.55 -13.48
N LEU A 94 3.53 2.80 -13.83
CA LEU A 94 3.92 3.39 -15.12
C LEU A 94 5.45 3.50 -15.24
N SER A 95 6.14 3.86 -14.16
CA SER A 95 7.60 3.99 -14.14
C SER A 95 8.31 2.65 -14.28
N ALA A 96 7.73 1.57 -13.75
CA ALA A 96 8.31 0.22 -13.80
C ALA A 96 7.84 -0.62 -15.00
N GLU A 97 6.94 -0.10 -15.83
CA GLU A 97 6.35 -0.87 -16.93
C GLU A 97 7.39 -1.35 -17.95
N ALA A 98 8.37 -0.49 -18.27
CA ALA A 98 9.45 -0.79 -19.19
C ALA A 98 10.69 -1.41 -18.51
N ASP A 99 10.69 -1.56 -17.18
CA ASP A 99 11.82 -2.17 -16.48
C ASP A 99 11.90 -3.68 -16.81
N PRO A 100 13.09 -4.24 -17.09
CA PRO A 100 13.20 -5.64 -17.47
C PRO A 100 13.13 -6.62 -16.29
N ALA A 101 13.20 -6.14 -15.06
CA ALA A 101 13.47 -6.95 -13.88
C ALA A 101 12.39 -6.88 -12.81
N ILE A 102 11.74 -5.72 -12.64
CA ILE A 102 10.76 -5.50 -11.58
C ILE A 102 9.47 -4.84 -12.07
N ARG A 103 8.38 -5.16 -11.39
CA ARG A 103 7.08 -4.49 -11.49
C ARG A 103 6.77 -3.91 -10.12
N LEU A 104 6.26 -2.67 -10.11
CA LEU A 104 5.98 -1.94 -8.88
C LEU A 104 4.48 -1.68 -8.73
N ALA A 105 3.98 -1.92 -7.53
CA ALA A 105 2.72 -1.42 -7.01
C ALA A 105 3.02 -0.53 -5.79
N VAL A 106 2.00 0.15 -5.26
CA VAL A 106 2.19 1.02 -4.09
C VAL A 106 2.57 0.25 -2.82
N ASP A 107 2.22 -1.02 -2.78
CA ASP A 107 2.33 -1.92 -1.64
C ASP A 107 3.02 -3.24 -1.99
N ASP A 108 3.49 -3.40 -3.23
CA ASP A 108 4.21 -4.60 -3.64
C ASP A 108 5.28 -4.36 -4.71
N VAL A 109 6.21 -5.31 -4.74
CA VAL A 109 7.18 -5.48 -5.81
C VAL A 109 7.15 -6.92 -6.27
N GLU A 110 7.02 -7.09 -7.57
CA GLU A 110 7.09 -8.39 -8.24
C GLU A 110 8.33 -8.43 -9.11
N LEU A 111 9.01 -9.58 -9.13
CA LEU A 111 10.10 -9.80 -10.07
C LEU A 111 9.49 -10.27 -11.40
N VAL A 112 9.94 -9.69 -12.52
CA VAL A 112 9.49 -10.10 -13.86
C VAL A 112 9.83 -11.57 -14.15
N GLY A 113 10.90 -12.08 -13.51
CA GLY A 113 11.21 -13.51 -13.47
C GLY A 113 11.72 -13.90 -12.09
N GLY A 114 11.21 -15.00 -11.56
CA GLY A 114 11.55 -15.52 -10.24
C GLY A 114 10.64 -14.99 -9.13
N THR A 115 11.13 -15.03 -7.89
CA THR A 115 10.39 -14.58 -6.70
C THR A 115 11.30 -13.81 -5.74
N THR A 116 10.74 -12.85 -5.02
CA THR A 116 11.42 -12.16 -3.91
C THR A 116 11.73 -13.10 -2.73
N GLU A 117 11.16 -14.30 -2.70
CA GLU A 117 11.47 -15.34 -1.71
C GLU A 117 12.76 -16.10 -2.03
N SER A 118 13.36 -15.87 -3.21
CA SER A 118 14.63 -16.44 -3.67
C SER A 118 15.68 -15.34 -3.71
N GLY A 119 16.71 -15.44 -2.85
CA GLY A 119 17.79 -14.48 -2.82
C GLY A 119 18.57 -14.41 -4.14
N ALA A 120 18.68 -15.53 -4.86
CA ALA A 120 19.30 -15.56 -6.18
C ALA A 120 18.50 -14.73 -7.21
N ASP A 121 17.18 -14.86 -7.21
CA ASP A 121 16.32 -14.11 -8.12
C ASP A 121 16.34 -12.61 -7.79
N VAL A 122 16.33 -12.27 -6.50
CA VAL A 122 16.47 -10.88 -6.03
C VAL A 122 17.77 -10.25 -6.51
N VAL A 123 18.92 -10.94 -6.36
CA VAL A 123 20.21 -10.42 -6.81
C VAL A 123 20.24 -10.28 -8.34
N SER A 124 19.66 -11.24 -9.07
CA SER A 124 19.52 -11.18 -10.53
C SER A 124 18.65 -10.00 -10.98
N ALA A 125 17.55 -9.74 -10.28
CA ALA A 125 16.69 -8.59 -10.57
C ALA A 125 17.39 -7.26 -10.25
N ALA A 126 18.06 -7.16 -9.10
CA ALA A 126 18.81 -5.98 -8.67
C ALA A 126 19.91 -5.59 -9.68
N ALA A 127 20.57 -6.57 -10.29
CA ALA A 127 21.61 -6.33 -11.29
C ALA A 127 21.08 -5.84 -12.65
N ARG A 128 19.79 -6.09 -12.95
CA ARG A 128 19.18 -5.76 -14.25
C ARG A 128 18.30 -4.50 -14.22
N THR A 129 17.80 -4.11 -13.04
CA THR A 129 17.01 -2.89 -12.90
C THR A 129 17.91 -1.66 -12.79
N ALA A 130 17.53 -0.58 -13.48
CA ALA A 130 18.15 0.74 -13.33
C ALA A 130 17.31 1.67 -12.44
N LEU A 131 16.14 1.21 -11.97
CA LEU A 131 15.16 2.07 -11.30
C LEU A 131 15.69 2.73 -10.01
N PHE A 132 16.59 2.05 -9.30
CA PHE A 132 17.13 2.51 -8.02
C PHE A 132 18.52 3.15 -8.13
N ALA A 133 19.12 3.17 -9.32
CA ALA A 133 20.48 3.69 -9.50
C ALA A 133 20.67 5.14 -9.01
N PRO A 134 19.74 6.09 -9.28
CA PRO A 134 19.87 7.46 -8.80
C PRO A 134 19.95 7.56 -7.26
N GLU A 135 19.16 6.76 -6.54
CA GLU A 135 19.16 6.75 -5.08
C GLU A 135 20.40 6.04 -4.52
N ALA A 136 20.91 5.01 -5.21
CA ALA A 136 22.15 4.34 -4.84
C ALA A 136 23.37 5.27 -4.98
N ASP A 137 23.44 6.05 -6.06
CA ASP A 137 24.51 7.02 -6.30
C ASP A 137 24.48 8.15 -5.24
N ARG A 138 23.30 8.66 -4.92
CA ARG A 138 23.14 9.68 -3.87
C ARG A 138 23.48 9.14 -2.48
N ALA A 139 23.10 7.90 -2.16
CA ALA A 139 23.49 7.24 -0.91
C ALA A 139 25.02 7.10 -0.81
N HIS A 140 25.68 6.71 -1.91
CA HIS A 140 27.13 6.59 -1.96
C HIS A 140 27.83 7.94 -1.69
N ALA A 141 27.39 9.00 -2.38
CA ALA A 141 27.91 10.35 -2.18
C ALA A 141 27.71 10.84 -0.74
N TRP A 142 26.50 10.66 -0.19
CA TRP A 142 26.16 11.02 1.17
C TRP A 142 27.03 10.30 2.21
N ALA A 143 27.29 9.00 2.01
CA ALA A 143 28.08 8.20 2.96
C ALA A 143 29.56 8.62 3.02
N SER A 144 30.12 9.21 1.96
CA SER A 144 31.49 9.77 1.92
C SER A 144 32.56 8.85 2.54
N GLY A 145 32.60 7.58 2.15
CA GLY A 145 33.58 6.61 2.68
C GLY A 145 33.24 6.00 4.05
N SER A 146 32.22 6.48 4.76
CA SER A 146 31.84 5.98 6.09
C SER A 146 31.08 4.65 6.04
N ARG A 147 31.07 3.92 7.16
CA ARG A 147 30.19 2.77 7.36
C ARG A 147 28.75 3.24 7.58
N VAL A 148 27.79 2.50 7.03
CA VAL A 148 26.35 2.82 7.10
C VAL A 148 25.52 1.63 7.53
N HIS A 149 24.40 1.91 8.19
CA HIS A 149 23.39 0.95 8.58
C HIS A 149 22.32 0.93 7.49
N LEU A 150 22.24 -0.17 6.75
CA LEU A 150 21.25 -0.35 5.70
C LEU A 150 20.02 -1.03 6.31
N LEU A 151 18.93 -0.27 6.44
CA LEU A 151 17.74 -0.67 7.19
C LEU A 151 16.75 -1.44 6.30
N VAL A 152 16.72 -2.76 6.44
CA VAL A 152 15.86 -3.67 5.67
C VAL A 152 14.79 -4.27 6.59
N GLU A 153 13.59 -3.71 6.50
CA GLU A 153 12.41 -4.07 7.29
C GLU A 153 11.48 -5.04 6.57
N THR A 154 11.47 -5.00 5.24
CA THR A 154 10.67 -5.88 4.40
C THR A 154 11.52 -6.46 3.29
N ASP A 155 11.08 -7.59 2.78
CA ASP A 155 11.67 -8.24 1.62
C ASP A 155 11.55 -7.37 0.34
N GLN A 156 10.57 -6.47 0.27
CA GLN A 156 10.30 -5.63 -0.90
C GLN A 156 11.42 -4.62 -1.14
N GLN A 157 12.14 -4.26 -0.07
CA GLN A 157 13.31 -3.40 -0.14
C GLN A 157 14.53 -4.12 -0.73
N LEU A 158 14.54 -5.46 -0.82
CA LEU A 158 15.77 -6.22 -1.13
C LEU A 158 16.40 -5.90 -2.49
N PRO A 159 15.66 -5.74 -3.60
CA PRO A 159 16.28 -5.37 -4.87
C PRO A 159 17.03 -4.03 -4.77
N ALA A 160 16.42 -3.04 -4.12
CA ALA A 160 17.03 -1.73 -3.90
C ALA A 160 18.20 -1.80 -2.90
N ALA A 161 18.04 -2.55 -1.80
CA ALA A 161 19.06 -2.75 -0.79
C ALA A 161 20.30 -3.46 -1.36
N ALA A 162 20.12 -4.44 -2.25
CA ALA A 162 21.22 -5.12 -2.95
C ALA A 162 21.99 -4.14 -3.86
N GLY A 163 21.28 -3.36 -4.67
CA GLY A 163 21.90 -2.32 -5.51
C GLY A 163 22.65 -1.27 -4.69
N MET A 164 22.06 -0.80 -3.59
CA MET A 164 22.69 0.15 -2.67
C MET A 164 23.91 -0.44 -1.98
N ALA A 165 23.86 -1.69 -1.51
CA ALA A 165 25.00 -2.34 -0.84
C ALA A 165 26.20 -2.49 -1.79
N VAL A 166 25.94 -2.81 -3.07
CA VAL A 166 26.98 -2.83 -4.11
C VAL A 166 27.58 -1.43 -4.30
N ALA A 167 26.75 -0.40 -4.46
CA ALA A 167 27.21 0.98 -4.66
C ALA A 167 28.01 1.52 -3.45
N LEU A 168 27.57 1.24 -2.23
CA LEU A 168 28.21 1.67 -0.99
C LEU A 168 29.53 0.92 -0.70
N GLY A 169 29.66 -0.30 -1.23
CA GLY A 169 30.72 -1.25 -0.89
C GLY A 169 30.29 -2.15 0.27
N PRO A 170 30.12 -3.47 0.07
CA PRO A 170 29.52 -4.37 1.08
C PRO A 170 30.22 -4.37 2.46
N HIS A 171 31.55 -4.21 2.50
CA HIS A 171 32.35 -4.13 3.74
C HIS A 171 32.10 -2.86 4.59
N ARG A 172 31.40 -1.88 4.02
CA ARG A 172 30.97 -0.64 4.66
C ARG A 172 29.50 -0.67 5.07
N VAL A 173 28.83 -1.80 4.88
CA VAL A 173 27.41 -1.95 5.19
C VAL A 173 27.25 -2.80 6.46
N THR A 174 26.43 -2.30 7.36
CA THR A 174 25.85 -3.07 8.45
C THR A 174 24.36 -3.26 8.14
N LEU A 175 23.93 -4.48 7.86
CA LEU A 175 22.52 -4.79 7.66
C LEU A 175 21.79 -4.81 9.00
N CYS A 176 20.64 -4.16 9.04
CA CYS A 176 19.79 -4.04 10.23
C CYS A 176 18.31 -4.02 9.83
N GLY A 177 17.41 -4.04 10.82
CA GLY A 177 15.97 -4.11 10.63
C GLY A 177 15.39 -5.52 10.77
N ARG A 178 14.06 -5.58 10.91
CA ARG A 178 13.34 -6.84 11.24
C ARG A 178 13.58 -7.94 10.21
N PHE A 179 13.55 -7.62 8.92
CA PHE A 179 13.75 -8.61 7.86
C PHE A 179 15.20 -9.08 7.81
N ALA A 180 16.17 -8.16 7.91
CA ALA A 180 17.59 -8.52 7.95
C ALA A 180 17.92 -9.47 9.10
N ALA A 181 17.38 -9.21 10.29
CA ALA A 181 17.56 -10.07 11.46
C ALA A 181 16.97 -11.47 11.25
N ALA A 182 15.74 -11.56 10.74
CA ALA A 182 15.06 -12.84 10.50
C ALA A 182 15.73 -13.70 9.41
N HIS A 183 16.37 -13.07 8.43
CA HIS A 183 16.94 -13.74 7.25
C HIS A 183 18.47 -13.69 7.17
N GLN A 184 19.16 -13.38 8.28
CA GLN A 184 20.61 -13.18 8.33
C GLN A 184 21.41 -14.29 7.62
N LYS A 185 21.08 -15.57 7.88
CA LYS A 185 21.81 -16.70 7.27
C LYS A 185 21.73 -16.69 5.74
N ALA A 186 20.54 -16.45 5.18
CA ALA A 186 20.33 -16.42 3.74
C ALA A 186 20.99 -15.18 3.13
N LEU A 187 20.80 -14.01 3.76
CA LEU A 187 21.40 -12.76 3.28
C LEU A 187 22.93 -12.83 3.24
N ARG A 188 23.61 -13.42 4.24
CA ARG A 188 25.08 -13.62 4.22
C ARG A 188 25.57 -14.43 3.02
N ALA A 189 24.75 -15.33 2.48
CA ALA A 189 25.11 -16.14 1.33
C ALA A 189 25.01 -15.38 -0.01
N LEU A 190 24.37 -14.20 -0.03
CA LEU A 190 24.19 -13.40 -1.23
C LEU A 190 25.36 -12.45 -1.46
N ALA A 191 25.89 -12.42 -2.68
CA ALA A 191 27.07 -11.64 -3.04
C ALA A 191 27.04 -10.15 -2.61
N PRO A 192 25.91 -9.40 -2.73
CA PRO A 192 25.84 -8.01 -2.27
C PRO A 192 26.06 -7.82 -0.77
N PHE A 193 25.88 -8.87 0.04
CA PHE A 193 25.86 -8.79 1.50
C PHE A 193 26.89 -9.69 2.17
N THR A 194 27.66 -10.48 1.42
CA THR A 194 28.63 -11.46 1.97
C THR A 194 29.66 -10.82 2.90
N ALA A 195 30.11 -9.60 2.60
CA ALA A 195 31.07 -8.86 3.44
C ALA A 195 30.40 -7.86 4.39
N ALA A 196 29.07 -7.81 4.45
CA ALA A 196 28.35 -6.91 5.33
C ALA A 196 28.34 -7.43 6.78
N GLU A 197 28.41 -6.51 7.73
CA GLU A 197 28.12 -6.80 9.13
C GLU A 197 26.61 -6.87 9.34
N PHE A 198 26.18 -7.42 10.48
CA PHE A 198 24.77 -7.50 10.85
C PHE A 198 24.59 -7.01 12.28
N GLU A 199 23.59 -6.18 12.51
CA GLU A 199 23.19 -5.69 13.83
C GLU A 199 21.71 -5.98 14.04
N ASP A 200 21.37 -6.54 15.21
CA ASP A 200 19.97 -6.72 15.64
C ASP A 200 19.42 -5.40 16.20
N TRP A 201 19.34 -4.40 15.32
CA TRP A 201 18.78 -3.09 15.60
C TRP A 201 17.62 -2.81 14.64
N THR A 202 16.49 -2.36 15.19
CA THR A 202 15.35 -1.84 14.43
C THR A 202 14.87 -0.57 15.12
N PRO A 203 14.61 0.53 14.38
CA PRO A 203 14.12 1.76 14.99
C PRO A 203 12.65 1.60 15.42
N SER A 204 12.23 2.45 16.34
CA SER A 204 10.80 2.73 16.48
C SER A 204 10.31 3.51 15.26
N TRP A 205 9.03 3.39 14.95
CA TRP A 205 8.44 4.04 13.77
C TRP A 205 7.41 5.09 14.20
N ARG A 206 7.28 6.13 13.38
CA ARG A 206 6.18 7.09 13.49
C ARG A 206 5.61 7.37 12.10
N LEU A 207 4.38 7.83 12.09
CA LEU A 207 3.77 8.37 10.88
C LEU A 207 4.50 9.65 10.50
N ARG A 208 4.77 9.82 9.21
CA ARG A 208 5.28 11.08 8.70
C ARG A 208 4.24 12.18 8.92
N ARG A 209 4.73 13.37 9.23
CA ARG A 209 3.90 14.51 9.64
C ARG A 209 2.84 14.87 8.59
N GLU A 210 3.16 14.73 7.31
CA GLU A 210 2.25 15.00 6.20
C GLU A 210 1.06 14.03 6.13
N TRP A 211 1.17 12.82 6.69
CA TRP A 211 0.09 11.83 6.77
C TRP A 211 -0.63 11.83 8.12
N ALA A 212 -0.10 12.54 9.12
CA ALA A 212 -0.70 12.62 10.44
C ALA A 212 -1.81 13.71 10.48
N PRO A 213 -2.98 13.43 11.06
CA PRO A 213 -3.99 14.43 11.36
C PRO A 213 -3.39 15.62 12.09
N GLU A 214 -3.63 16.83 11.58
CA GLU A 214 -3.15 18.10 12.17
C GLU A 214 -1.62 18.16 12.40
N GLY A 215 -0.86 17.27 11.77
CA GLY A 215 0.58 17.14 11.99
C GLY A 215 0.97 16.61 13.38
N GLU A 216 0.09 15.87 14.06
CA GLU A 216 0.39 15.19 15.33
C GLU A 216 1.61 14.24 15.21
N ASP A 217 2.40 14.12 16.28
CA ASP A 217 3.48 13.12 16.39
C ASP A 217 2.89 11.75 16.77
N ILE A 218 2.43 10.99 15.78
CA ILE A 218 1.76 9.70 15.97
C ILE A 218 2.77 8.56 15.82
N ARG A 219 2.95 7.80 16.91
CA ARG A 219 3.78 6.59 16.88
C ARG A 219 3.09 5.46 16.12
N TRP A 220 3.88 4.64 15.44
CA TRP A 220 3.40 3.44 14.78
C TRP A 220 3.66 2.21 15.66
N VAL A 221 2.59 1.49 16.01
CA VAL A 221 2.62 0.29 16.88
C VAL A 221 2.21 -0.92 16.05
N ARG A 222 3.08 -1.92 15.97
CA ARG A 222 2.82 -3.20 15.26
C ARG A 222 2.50 -4.34 16.20
N ASP A 223 2.87 -4.20 17.47
CA ASP A 223 2.73 -5.24 18.49
C ASP A 223 2.46 -4.60 19.85
N ALA A 224 1.74 -5.30 20.74
CA ALA A 224 1.30 -4.71 22.02
C ALA A 224 2.49 -4.24 22.91
N HIS A 225 3.63 -4.94 22.83
CA HIS A 225 4.84 -4.62 23.60
C HIS A 225 5.55 -3.33 23.15
N GLN A 226 5.25 -2.81 21.94
CA GLN A 226 5.83 -1.56 21.44
C GLN A 226 5.10 -0.34 22.00
N TRP A 227 3.89 -0.53 22.54
CA TRP A 227 3.13 0.57 23.12
C TRP A 227 3.68 0.95 24.50
N TYR A 228 3.78 2.25 24.73
CA TYR A 228 4.06 2.85 26.04
C TYR A 228 3.22 4.12 26.20
N PRO A 229 2.85 4.53 27.43
CA PRO A 229 1.96 5.67 27.64
C PRO A 229 2.56 7.02 27.22
N GLY A 230 1.69 7.98 26.88
CA GLY A 230 2.05 9.41 26.87
C GLY A 230 2.18 10.07 25.50
N ARG A 231 1.87 9.37 24.40
CA ARG A 231 1.80 9.97 23.05
C ARG A 231 0.71 9.28 22.22
N PRO A 232 0.08 10.01 21.27
CA PRO A 232 -0.81 9.40 20.30
C PRO A 232 -0.14 8.24 19.55
N TRP A 233 -0.95 7.26 19.15
CA TRP A 233 -0.47 6.14 18.34
C TRP A 233 -1.49 5.69 17.32
N ALA A 234 -1.00 5.04 16.27
CA ALA A 234 -1.76 4.29 15.31
C ALA A 234 -1.05 2.96 15.04
N GLY A 235 -1.77 1.98 14.50
CA GLY A 235 -1.15 0.66 14.35
C GLY A 235 -1.84 -0.30 13.41
N TRP A 236 -1.17 -1.43 13.24
CA TRP A 236 -1.68 -2.60 12.55
C TRP A 236 -1.47 -3.80 13.45
N LEU A 237 -2.55 -4.39 13.93
CA LEU A 237 -2.50 -5.41 14.96
C LEU A 237 -3.29 -6.64 14.56
N ALA A 238 -2.78 -7.80 14.94
CA ALA A 238 -3.61 -8.99 15.01
C ALA A 238 -4.60 -8.87 16.19
N PRO A 239 -5.81 -9.45 16.12
CA PRO A 239 -6.79 -9.50 17.21
C PRO A 239 -6.18 -9.85 18.57
N GLU A 240 -5.35 -10.89 18.60
CA GLU A 240 -4.67 -11.37 19.80
C GLU A 240 -3.67 -10.36 20.39
N GLN A 241 -3.12 -9.45 19.61
CA GLN A 241 -2.27 -8.35 20.10
C GLN A 241 -3.13 -7.18 20.60
N ALA A 242 -4.25 -6.90 19.93
CA ALA A 242 -5.15 -5.82 20.32
C ALA A 242 -5.67 -6.02 21.76
N VAL A 243 -6.12 -7.23 22.13
CA VAL A 243 -6.65 -7.48 23.48
C VAL A 243 -5.62 -7.39 24.60
N LEU A 244 -4.33 -7.43 24.29
CA LEU A 244 -3.26 -7.26 25.29
C LEU A 244 -3.02 -5.80 25.65
N LEU A 245 -3.50 -4.85 24.85
CA LEU A 245 -3.35 -3.42 25.13
C LEU A 245 -4.27 -2.97 26.27
N PRO A 246 -3.77 -2.20 27.26
CA PRO A 246 -4.59 -1.69 28.33
C PRO A 246 -5.57 -0.63 27.83
N ALA A 247 -6.70 -0.43 28.53
CA ALA A 247 -7.72 0.57 28.14
C ALA A 247 -7.18 2.00 27.96
N ARG A 248 -6.09 2.36 28.65
CA ARG A 248 -5.38 3.63 28.43
C ARG A 248 -4.80 3.76 27.01
N ALA A 249 -4.24 2.69 26.46
CA ALA A 249 -3.70 2.68 25.12
C ALA A 249 -4.78 3.09 24.11
N TRP A 250 -5.98 2.51 24.24
CA TRP A 250 -7.08 2.78 23.33
C TRP A 250 -7.58 4.23 23.35
N ARG A 251 -7.49 4.92 24.48
CA ARG A 251 -7.78 6.38 24.55
C ARG A 251 -6.76 7.23 23.79
N GLU A 252 -5.52 6.78 23.71
CA GLU A 252 -4.43 7.43 22.99
C GLU A 252 -4.41 7.02 21.49
N CYS A 253 -5.27 6.08 21.07
CA CYS A 253 -5.33 5.58 19.70
C CYS A 253 -5.99 6.60 18.76
N ARG A 254 -5.36 6.82 17.60
CA ARG A 254 -5.88 7.64 16.48
C ARG A 254 -6.45 6.81 15.35
N GLY A 255 -6.03 5.57 15.22
CA GLY A 255 -6.54 4.64 14.22
C GLY A 255 -5.78 3.32 14.25
N VAL A 256 -6.49 2.21 14.06
CA VAL A 256 -5.89 0.87 14.03
C VAL A 256 -6.55 0.00 12.96
N ALA A 257 -5.71 -0.68 12.19
CA ALA A 257 -6.15 -1.75 11.30
C ALA A 257 -5.97 -3.11 12.00
N LEU A 258 -7.01 -3.94 11.95
CA LEU A 258 -7.02 -5.28 12.52
C LEU A 258 -6.91 -6.33 11.40
N THR A 259 -5.94 -7.24 11.49
CA THR A 259 -5.79 -8.37 10.56
C THR A 259 -6.66 -9.54 10.96
N VAL A 260 -7.81 -9.67 10.31
CA VAL A 260 -8.83 -10.67 10.65
C VAL A 260 -8.81 -11.78 9.62
N ALA A 261 -8.61 -13.02 10.05
CA ALA A 261 -8.67 -14.20 9.19
C ALA A 261 -10.05 -14.87 9.21
N ARG A 262 -10.71 -14.91 10.37
CA ARG A 262 -12.07 -15.43 10.54
C ARG A 262 -12.91 -14.40 11.28
N PHE A 263 -14.12 -14.12 10.78
CA PHE A 263 -15.06 -13.21 11.41
C PHE A 263 -16.47 -13.82 11.49
N SER A 264 -16.95 -14.06 12.71
CA SER A 264 -18.34 -14.47 12.96
C SER A 264 -19.14 -13.35 13.62
N SER A 265 -18.56 -12.77 14.67
CA SER A 265 -19.03 -11.60 15.40
C SER A 265 -17.81 -10.90 16.03
N TRP A 266 -18.01 -9.72 16.61
CA TRP A 266 -16.94 -9.02 17.32
C TRP A 266 -16.47 -9.71 18.60
N SER A 267 -17.27 -10.62 19.15
CA SER A 267 -16.89 -11.49 20.27
C SER A 267 -16.18 -12.78 19.83
N ALA A 268 -16.05 -13.03 18.52
CA ALA A 268 -15.48 -14.25 17.94
C ALA A 268 -14.73 -13.91 16.65
N VAL A 269 -13.52 -13.38 16.82
CA VAL A 269 -12.61 -12.95 15.76
C VAL A 269 -11.30 -13.72 15.86
N THR A 270 -10.82 -14.28 14.75
CA THR A 270 -9.55 -15.01 14.72
C THR A 270 -8.53 -14.28 13.84
N GLY A 271 -7.33 -14.07 14.38
CA GLY A 271 -6.19 -13.48 13.68
C GLY A 271 -5.25 -14.48 13.01
N VAL A 272 -4.03 -14.04 12.69
CA VAL A 272 -3.01 -14.86 12.01
C VAL A 272 -2.53 -16.06 12.83
N SER A 273 -2.57 -15.99 14.17
CA SER A 273 -2.18 -17.11 15.03
C SER A 273 -3.21 -18.25 15.10
N GLY A 274 -4.45 -18.00 14.69
CA GLY A 274 -5.55 -18.95 14.83
C GLY A 274 -6.22 -18.93 16.21
N VAL A 275 -5.84 -18.00 17.09
CA VAL A 275 -6.48 -17.81 18.40
C VAL A 275 -7.78 -17.03 18.24
N ASP A 276 -8.89 -17.59 18.74
CA ASP A 276 -10.17 -16.91 18.79
C ASP A 276 -10.17 -15.86 19.90
N THR A 277 -10.65 -14.66 19.58
CA THR A 277 -10.48 -13.46 20.40
C THR A 277 -11.76 -12.65 20.46
N ASP A 278 -12.13 -12.19 21.67
CA ASP A 278 -13.22 -11.24 21.89
C ASP A 278 -12.71 -9.80 21.75
N LEU A 279 -13.15 -9.12 20.69
CA LEU A 279 -12.84 -7.73 20.40
C LEU A 279 -13.98 -6.76 20.76
N GLU A 280 -15.09 -7.22 21.35
CA GLU A 280 -16.23 -6.37 21.69
C GLU A 280 -15.83 -5.25 22.67
N THR A 281 -14.93 -5.59 23.62
CA THR A 281 -14.41 -4.59 24.57
C THR A 281 -13.48 -3.58 23.88
N VAL A 282 -12.63 -4.02 22.96
CA VAL A 282 -11.77 -3.12 22.17
C VAL A 282 -12.61 -2.18 21.32
N ARG A 283 -13.61 -2.73 20.63
CA ARG A 283 -14.56 -1.98 19.79
C ARG A 283 -15.24 -0.86 20.57
N ARG A 284 -15.78 -1.18 21.76
CA ARG A 284 -16.45 -0.19 22.63
C ARG A 284 -15.51 0.90 23.16
N LEU A 285 -14.24 0.58 23.41
CA LEU A 285 -13.27 1.55 23.92
C LEU A 285 -12.75 2.52 22.85
N VAL A 286 -12.60 2.04 21.62
CA VAL A 286 -11.97 2.79 20.53
C VAL A 286 -12.99 3.56 19.69
N GLY A 287 -14.18 2.98 19.49
CA GLY A 287 -15.15 3.45 18.52
C GLY A 287 -14.92 2.85 17.13
N ASP A 288 -16.00 2.62 16.40
CA ASP A 288 -15.98 1.99 15.08
C ASP A 288 -15.27 2.87 14.02
N ASP A 289 -15.19 4.19 14.26
CA ASP A 289 -14.60 5.19 13.37
C ASP A 289 -13.07 5.16 13.33
N ARG A 290 -12.44 4.58 14.34
CA ARG A 290 -10.97 4.45 14.45
C ARG A 290 -10.50 3.02 14.21
N LEU A 291 -11.42 2.11 13.93
CA LEU A 291 -11.15 0.71 13.66
C LEU A 291 -11.38 0.41 12.19
N ALA A 292 -10.41 -0.25 11.59
CA ALA A 292 -10.47 -0.78 10.25
C ALA A 292 -10.16 -2.28 10.27
N VAL A 293 -10.72 -3.03 9.32
CA VAL A 293 -10.46 -4.46 9.17
C VAL A 293 -9.79 -4.73 7.84
N GLU A 294 -8.64 -5.41 7.91
CA GLU A 294 -8.08 -6.12 6.77
C GLU A 294 -8.48 -7.59 6.89
N LEU A 295 -9.30 -8.05 5.97
CA LEU A 295 -9.72 -9.45 5.94
C LEU A 295 -8.71 -10.29 5.16
N LEU A 296 -8.19 -11.32 5.82
CA LEU A 296 -7.23 -12.28 5.26
C LEU A 296 -7.98 -13.43 4.56
N VAL A 297 -7.86 -13.50 3.24
CA VAL A 297 -8.52 -14.47 2.37
C VAL A 297 -7.73 -15.78 2.35
N GLY A 298 -8.42 -16.92 2.49
CA GLY A 298 -7.80 -18.25 2.39
C GLY A 298 -7.05 -18.72 3.63
N ALA A 299 -7.50 -18.29 4.81
CA ALA A 299 -7.04 -18.89 6.05
C ALA A 299 -7.48 -20.36 6.14
N PRO A 300 -6.74 -21.22 6.87
CA PRO A 300 -7.04 -22.63 6.90
C PRO A 300 -8.45 -22.97 7.41
N GLY A 301 -9.11 -23.92 6.74
CA GLY A 301 -10.47 -24.34 7.06
C GLY A 301 -11.55 -23.33 6.65
N LEU A 302 -11.20 -22.30 5.88
CA LEU A 302 -12.14 -21.31 5.33
C LEU A 302 -12.20 -21.42 3.82
N ASP A 303 -13.37 -21.76 3.32
CA ASP A 303 -13.67 -21.78 1.89
C ASP A 303 -14.08 -20.39 1.37
N ALA A 304 -14.45 -20.36 0.08
CA ALA A 304 -14.87 -19.17 -0.63
C ALA A 304 -16.14 -18.54 -0.05
N ASP A 305 -17.11 -19.36 0.36
CA ASP A 305 -18.42 -18.93 0.81
C ASP A 305 -18.35 -18.30 2.19
N VAL A 306 -17.57 -18.91 3.10
CA VAL A 306 -17.32 -18.35 4.43
C VAL A 306 -16.57 -17.02 4.32
N THR A 307 -15.55 -16.95 3.47
CA THR A 307 -14.78 -15.72 3.27
C THR A 307 -15.63 -14.60 2.66
N THR A 308 -16.43 -14.91 1.64
CA THR A 308 -17.35 -13.96 1.01
C THR A 308 -18.42 -13.46 1.98
N THR A 309 -18.96 -14.36 2.80
CA THR A 309 -19.94 -14.01 3.84
C THR A 309 -19.33 -13.07 4.88
N ALA A 310 -18.12 -13.36 5.36
CA ALA A 310 -17.41 -12.49 6.29
C ALA A 310 -17.15 -11.10 5.68
N ALA A 311 -16.69 -11.03 4.43
CA ALA A 311 -16.42 -9.78 3.73
C ALA A 311 -17.69 -8.93 3.57
N ARG A 312 -18.82 -9.53 3.14
CA ARG A 312 -20.10 -8.83 3.02
C ARG A 312 -20.65 -8.35 4.37
N ARG A 313 -20.46 -9.13 5.45
CA ARG A 313 -20.82 -8.73 6.81
C ARG A 313 -19.99 -7.55 7.30
N LEU A 314 -18.68 -7.56 7.08
CA LEU A 314 -17.79 -6.45 7.45
C LEU A 314 -18.05 -5.19 6.62
N ARG A 315 -18.52 -5.34 5.38
CA ARG A 315 -18.86 -4.22 4.51
C ARG A 315 -20.17 -3.54 4.91
N SER A 316 -21.23 -4.31 5.11
CA SER A 316 -22.59 -3.79 5.25
C SER A 316 -23.12 -3.85 6.69
N GLY A 317 -22.44 -4.57 7.58
CA GLY A 317 -22.87 -4.79 8.96
C GLY A 317 -22.42 -3.67 9.91
N PRO A 318 -22.98 -3.63 11.13
CA PRO A 318 -22.60 -2.64 12.13
C PRO A 318 -21.19 -2.94 12.67
N GLY A 319 -20.33 -1.92 12.68
CA GLY A 319 -19.00 -2.01 13.26
C GLY A 319 -17.91 -1.35 12.41
N PRO A 320 -16.64 -1.62 12.78
CA PRO A 320 -15.47 -1.27 12.00
C PRO A 320 -15.60 -1.63 10.52
N ARG A 321 -15.12 -0.72 9.67
CA ARG A 321 -15.21 -0.88 8.21
C ARG A 321 -14.24 -1.94 7.67
N LEU A 322 -14.65 -2.65 6.62
CA LEU A 322 -13.71 -3.37 5.76
C LEU A 322 -12.82 -2.36 5.02
N ALA A 323 -11.52 -2.40 5.27
CA ALA A 323 -10.54 -1.49 4.70
C ALA A 323 -9.56 -2.18 3.73
N GLY A 324 -9.46 -3.51 3.76
CA GLY A 324 -8.54 -4.24 2.90
C GLY A 324 -8.89 -5.72 2.77
N LEU A 325 -8.40 -6.32 1.68
CA LEU A 325 -8.46 -7.75 1.40
C LEU A 325 -7.04 -8.19 1.05
N SER A 326 -6.50 -9.13 1.81
CA SER A 326 -5.14 -9.64 1.59
C SER A 326 -5.11 -11.15 1.66
N PRO A 327 -4.15 -11.83 1.00
CA PRO A 327 -4.00 -13.26 1.18
C PRO A 327 -3.58 -13.58 2.62
N PHE A 328 -4.18 -14.62 3.20
CA PHE A 328 -3.70 -15.17 4.45
C PHE A 328 -2.30 -15.75 4.27
N ARG A 329 -1.42 -15.43 5.20
CA ARG A 329 0.00 -15.80 5.19
C ARG A 329 0.35 -16.46 6.51
N LEU A 330 0.74 -17.72 6.46
CA LEU A 330 1.12 -18.48 7.64
C LEU A 330 2.52 -18.05 8.07
N THR A 331 2.64 -17.53 9.29
CA THR A 331 3.92 -17.07 9.84
C THR A 331 4.97 -18.19 9.79
N SER A 332 6.14 -17.89 9.20
CA SER A 332 7.27 -18.81 9.15
C SER A 332 7.90 -18.93 10.53
N LEU A 333 8.08 -20.16 11.00
CA LEU A 333 8.69 -20.46 12.29
C LEU A 333 9.98 -21.27 12.07
N ARG A 334 11.03 -20.62 11.55
CA ARG A 334 12.35 -21.28 11.44
C ARG A 334 12.89 -21.61 12.83
N GLY A 335 13.07 -22.91 13.11
CA GLY A 335 13.77 -23.41 14.30
C GLY A 335 12.90 -24.03 15.41
N SER A 336 11.59 -23.79 15.39
CA SER A 336 10.62 -24.55 16.21
C SER A 336 9.81 -25.46 15.29
N ARG A 337 9.38 -26.65 15.74
CA ARG A 337 8.30 -27.38 15.07
C ARG A 337 7.07 -26.47 15.07
N GLY A 338 6.89 -25.71 13.99
CA GLY A 338 5.80 -24.76 13.86
C GLY A 338 4.48 -25.50 14.07
N SER A 339 3.47 -24.80 14.60
CA SER A 339 2.18 -25.42 14.88
C SER A 339 1.69 -26.19 13.65
N THR A 340 1.38 -27.48 13.86
CA THR A 340 0.75 -28.35 12.86
C THR A 340 -0.75 -28.06 12.74
N THR A 341 -1.24 -27.05 13.45
CA THR A 341 -2.64 -26.62 13.40
C THR A 341 -2.76 -25.10 13.39
N TRP A 342 -3.87 -24.59 12.87
CA TRP A 342 -4.27 -23.20 12.99
C TRP A 342 -5.74 -23.14 13.41
N GLY A 343 -6.03 -22.56 14.57
CA GLY A 343 -7.40 -22.54 15.12
C GLY A 343 -8.05 -23.93 15.20
N GLY A 344 -7.27 -24.95 15.54
CA GLY A 344 -7.70 -26.36 15.58
C GLY A 344 -7.72 -27.07 14.22
N VAL A 345 -7.54 -26.37 13.10
CA VAL A 345 -7.49 -26.96 11.76
C VAL A 345 -6.11 -27.56 11.50
N PRO A 346 -5.99 -28.86 11.17
CA PRO A 346 -4.69 -29.47 10.88
C PRO A 346 -4.10 -28.96 9.56
N LEU A 347 -2.79 -28.71 9.56
CA LEU A 347 -2.02 -28.19 8.44
C LEU A 347 -0.80 -29.03 8.14
N THR A 348 -0.48 -29.13 6.86
CA THR A 348 0.80 -29.60 6.35
C THR A 348 1.54 -28.43 5.72
N ARG A 349 2.67 -28.03 6.31
CA ARG A 349 3.56 -27.03 5.72
C ARG A 349 4.32 -27.64 4.55
N GLN A 350 4.55 -26.86 3.51
CA GLN A 350 5.27 -27.30 2.33
C GLN A 350 6.67 -26.69 2.30
N ASP A 351 7.67 -27.54 2.18
CA ASP A 351 9.04 -27.09 1.97
C ASP A 351 9.19 -26.53 0.55
N SER A 352 9.84 -25.37 0.45
CA SER A 352 10.24 -24.76 -0.82
C SER A 352 11.73 -24.46 -0.74
N PRO A 353 12.60 -25.45 -1.02
CA PRO A 353 14.05 -25.32 -0.82
C PRO A 353 14.70 -24.22 -1.68
N GLN A 354 14.05 -23.80 -2.75
CA GLN A 354 14.47 -22.67 -3.59
C GLN A 354 14.14 -21.30 -2.96
N HIS A 355 13.30 -21.26 -1.92
CA HIS A 355 12.89 -20.05 -1.22
C HIS A 355 13.70 -19.89 0.06
N ASP A 356 14.92 -19.38 -0.05
CA ASP A 356 15.82 -19.16 1.08
C ASP A 356 15.48 -17.89 1.89
N LEU A 357 14.65 -17.01 1.32
CA LEU A 357 14.07 -15.80 1.92
C LEU A 357 12.53 -15.89 2.04
N PRO A 358 11.97 -16.95 2.64
CA PRO A 358 10.52 -17.15 2.66
C PRO A 358 9.84 -16.03 3.45
N ARG A 359 8.84 -15.40 2.85
CA ARG A 359 8.03 -14.38 3.52
C ARG A 359 7.00 -15.04 4.44
N TRP A 360 6.51 -16.22 4.06
CA TRP A 360 5.55 -17.05 4.78
C TRP A 360 5.73 -18.52 4.41
N ASP A 361 5.20 -19.41 5.23
CA ASP A 361 5.22 -20.84 4.91
C ASP A 361 4.01 -21.20 4.04
N ARG A 362 4.26 -21.92 2.95
CA ARG A 362 3.19 -22.54 2.17
C ARG A 362 2.57 -23.68 2.98
N PHE A 363 1.27 -23.89 2.80
CA PHE A 363 0.54 -24.91 3.55
C PHE A 363 -0.62 -25.50 2.77
N HIS A 364 -1.04 -26.69 3.19
CA HIS A 364 -2.32 -27.31 2.83
C HIS A 364 -3.05 -27.74 4.09
N GLY A 365 -4.38 -27.72 4.03
CA GLY A 365 -5.25 -28.21 5.09
C GLY A 365 -6.68 -28.41 4.58
N PRO A 366 -7.55 -29.06 5.35
CA PRO A 366 -8.96 -29.23 4.98
C PRO A 366 -9.62 -27.89 4.64
N ALA A 367 -10.45 -27.87 3.60
CA ALA A 367 -11.20 -26.68 3.13
C ALA A 367 -10.36 -25.41 2.92
N SER A 368 -9.04 -25.52 2.79
CA SER A 368 -8.18 -24.38 2.49
C SER A 368 -8.22 -24.08 0.99
N LEU A 369 -8.33 -22.80 0.64
CA LEU A 369 -8.24 -22.36 -0.75
C LEU A 369 -6.81 -22.55 -1.28
N ASP A 370 -6.69 -23.02 -2.52
CA ASP A 370 -5.42 -22.94 -3.24
C ASP A 370 -5.12 -21.49 -3.65
N ASP A 371 -3.92 -21.26 -4.19
CA ASP A 371 -3.47 -19.92 -4.55
C ASP A 371 -4.32 -19.28 -5.66
N ALA A 372 -4.79 -20.08 -6.63
CA ALA A 372 -5.57 -19.60 -7.77
C ALA A 372 -6.99 -19.21 -7.35
N ASP A 373 -7.63 -20.01 -6.52
CA ASP A 373 -8.95 -19.74 -5.97
C ASP A 373 -8.90 -18.55 -5.01
N ARG A 374 -7.88 -18.48 -4.15
CA ARG A 374 -7.66 -17.31 -3.27
C ARG A 374 -7.52 -16.02 -4.08
N GLN A 375 -6.73 -16.03 -5.15
CA GLN A 375 -6.57 -14.87 -6.04
C GLN A 375 -7.89 -14.51 -6.74
N ARG A 376 -8.64 -15.51 -7.22
CA ARG A 376 -9.94 -15.30 -7.87
C ARG A 376 -10.93 -14.64 -6.91
N ILE A 377 -11.06 -15.15 -5.68
CA ILE A 377 -11.98 -14.61 -4.67
C ILE A 377 -11.58 -13.19 -4.27
N THR A 378 -10.30 -12.95 -4.02
CA THR A 378 -9.79 -11.61 -3.68
C THR A 378 -10.11 -10.61 -4.80
N SER A 379 -9.89 -11.00 -6.06
CA SER A 379 -10.17 -10.15 -7.23
C SER A 379 -11.67 -9.88 -7.37
N THR A 380 -12.51 -10.91 -7.22
CA THR A 380 -13.98 -10.78 -7.29
C THR A 380 -14.51 -9.83 -6.22
N LEU A 381 -14.09 -10.01 -4.96
CA LEU A 381 -14.52 -9.14 -3.86
C LEU A 381 -14.00 -7.70 -4.03
N THR A 382 -12.77 -7.54 -4.52
CA THR A 382 -12.22 -6.21 -4.81
C THR A 382 -13.00 -5.51 -5.91
N ALA A 383 -13.41 -6.22 -6.96
CA ALA A 383 -14.27 -5.68 -8.02
C ALA A 383 -15.68 -5.37 -7.52
N GLU A 384 -16.28 -6.25 -6.71
CA GLU A 384 -17.61 -6.07 -6.11
C GLU A 384 -17.64 -4.82 -5.23
N PHE A 385 -16.61 -4.58 -4.41
CA PHE A 385 -16.61 -3.52 -3.41
C PHE A 385 -15.88 -2.24 -3.81
N GLY A 386 -14.94 -2.27 -4.76
CA GLY A 386 -14.03 -1.15 -5.03
C GLY A 386 -14.71 0.16 -5.48
N ALA A 387 -15.97 0.08 -5.95
CA ALA A 387 -16.78 1.26 -6.30
C ALA A 387 -17.36 1.99 -5.07
N GLU A 388 -17.64 1.27 -3.99
CA GLU A 388 -18.40 1.76 -2.83
C GLU A 388 -17.56 1.81 -1.56
N THR A 389 -16.64 0.86 -1.41
CA THR A 389 -15.74 0.71 -0.27
C THR A 389 -14.34 1.12 -0.67
N GLU A 390 -13.73 1.93 0.17
CA GLU A 390 -12.32 2.28 0.06
C GLU A 390 -11.44 1.11 0.50
N LEU A 391 -11.24 0.16 -0.41
CA LEU A 391 -10.32 -0.96 -0.22
C LEU A 391 -8.89 -0.50 -0.51
N TYR A 392 -8.07 -0.44 0.52
CA TYR A 392 -6.67 -0.11 0.42
C TYR A 392 -5.79 -1.34 0.48
N PRO A 393 -4.61 -1.26 -0.12
CA PRO A 393 -3.58 -2.23 0.15
C PRO A 393 -3.24 -2.20 1.64
N GLY A 394 -3.29 -3.38 2.24
CA GLY A 394 -3.18 -3.65 3.67
C GLY A 394 -1.80 -3.40 4.29
N ARG A 395 -1.02 -2.45 3.78
CA ARG A 395 0.38 -2.28 4.23
C ARG A 395 0.80 -0.86 4.54
N LEU A 396 0.07 0.15 4.08
CA LEU A 396 0.44 1.55 4.33
C LEU A 396 -0.15 2.00 5.66
N ALA A 397 0.69 2.43 6.59
CA ALA A 397 0.29 2.82 7.93
C ALA A 397 -0.74 3.95 7.96
N CYS A 398 -0.67 4.92 7.03
CA CYS A 398 -1.68 5.96 6.91
C CYS A 398 -3.10 5.43 6.65
N CYS A 399 -3.24 4.23 6.08
CA CYS A 399 -4.55 3.60 5.87
C CYS A 399 -5.25 3.23 7.19
N ALA A 400 -4.51 3.06 8.28
CA ALA A 400 -5.06 2.81 9.61
C ALA A 400 -5.68 4.06 10.25
N LEU A 401 -5.27 5.26 9.83
CA LEU A 401 -5.78 6.55 10.33
C LEU A 401 -7.08 7.01 9.67
N ALA A 402 -7.56 6.26 8.67
CA ALA A 402 -8.70 6.66 7.89
C ALA A 402 -9.93 6.86 8.80
N PRO A 403 -10.48 8.09 8.91
CA PRO A 403 -11.68 8.31 9.70
C PRO A 403 -12.82 7.48 9.10
N GLY A 404 -13.47 6.66 9.93
CA GLY A 404 -14.53 5.74 9.50
C GLY A 404 -15.77 6.42 8.95
N PHE A 405 -15.87 7.75 9.03
CA PHE A 405 -16.87 8.54 8.33
C PHE A 405 -16.32 9.94 8.03
N GLN A 406 -15.83 10.18 6.81
CA GLN A 406 -15.83 11.55 6.29
C GLN A 406 -17.20 11.79 5.68
N PRO A 407 -17.84 12.96 5.91
CA PRO A 407 -18.97 13.35 5.08
C PRO A 407 -18.51 13.22 3.62
N PRO A 408 -19.34 12.66 2.72
CA PRO A 408 -18.97 12.48 1.34
C PRO A 408 -18.39 13.79 0.82
N ALA A 409 -17.09 13.80 0.51
CA ALA A 409 -16.54 14.92 -0.22
C ALA A 409 -17.41 15.05 -1.48
N MET A 410 -17.90 16.26 -1.76
CA MET A 410 -18.71 16.48 -2.96
C MET A 410 -17.97 16.00 -4.21
N TRP A 411 -16.64 16.07 -4.18
CA TRP A 411 -15.74 15.55 -5.19
C TRP A 411 -14.82 14.47 -4.61
N GLU A 412 -14.72 13.33 -5.29
CA GLU A 412 -13.84 12.22 -4.94
C GLU A 412 -12.35 12.63 -5.06
N PRO A 413 -11.52 12.47 -4.00
CA PRO A 413 -10.09 12.81 -4.04
C PRO A 413 -9.32 12.15 -5.18
N SER A 414 -9.71 10.93 -5.55
CA SER A 414 -9.13 10.14 -6.64
C SER A 414 -9.55 10.59 -8.04
N ALA A 415 -10.48 11.55 -8.16
CA ALA A 415 -10.99 12.05 -9.43
C ALA A 415 -10.33 13.37 -9.85
N ALA A 416 -10.09 13.55 -11.14
CA ALA A 416 -9.51 14.74 -11.75
C ALA A 416 -10.19 15.12 -13.05
N VAL A 417 -10.14 16.42 -13.38
CA VAL A 417 -10.53 16.94 -14.68
C VAL A 417 -9.25 17.28 -15.44
N VAL A 418 -9.02 16.61 -16.56
CA VAL A 418 -7.79 16.73 -17.35
C VAL A 418 -8.10 17.15 -18.78
N GLU A 419 -7.22 17.96 -19.37
CA GLU A 419 -7.29 18.33 -20.78
C GLU A 419 -6.27 17.52 -21.57
N VAL A 420 -6.70 17.01 -22.72
CA VAL A 420 -5.87 16.29 -23.67
C VAL A 420 -5.79 17.10 -24.95
N SER A 421 -4.58 17.38 -25.42
CA SER A 421 -4.30 18.14 -26.64
C SER A 421 -4.33 17.30 -27.92
N GLY A 422 -4.37 15.97 -27.79
CA GLY A 422 -4.44 15.01 -28.91
C GLY A 422 -5.76 14.22 -28.94
N ALA A 423 -5.75 13.10 -29.66
CA ALA A 423 -6.85 12.16 -29.63
C ALA A 423 -6.98 11.52 -28.23
N GLY A 424 -8.19 11.54 -27.66
CA GLY A 424 -8.47 10.88 -26.39
C GLY A 424 -8.77 9.39 -26.56
N PRO A 425 -9.03 8.66 -25.46
CA PRO A 425 -9.38 7.23 -25.49
C PRO A 425 -10.63 6.90 -26.31
N ASP A 426 -11.50 7.89 -26.54
CA ASP A 426 -12.68 7.77 -27.38
C ASP A 426 -12.41 7.93 -28.88
N GLY A 427 -11.13 8.06 -29.27
CA GLY A 427 -10.68 8.26 -30.65
C GLY A 427 -11.01 9.65 -31.22
N ARG A 428 -11.63 10.52 -30.43
CA ARG A 428 -11.97 11.90 -30.84
C ARG A 428 -10.81 12.83 -30.51
N GLY A 429 -10.70 13.94 -31.23
CA GLY A 429 -9.65 14.96 -31.06
C GLY A 429 -9.58 15.61 -29.66
N PRO A 430 -8.93 16.77 -29.52
CA PRO A 430 -8.66 17.39 -28.22
C PRO A 430 -9.91 17.57 -27.36
N GLY A 431 -9.77 17.52 -26.03
CA GLY A 431 -10.91 17.74 -25.13
C GLY A 431 -10.62 17.55 -23.64
N SER A 432 -11.64 17.79 -22.82
CA SER A 432 -11.57 17.63 -21.38
C SER A 432 -12.22 16.32 -20.94
N PHE A 433 -11.63 15.66 -19.96
CA PHE A 433 -12.08 14.38 -19.43
C PHE A 433 -12.19 14.43 -17.92
N VAL A 434 -13.18 13.75 -17.36
CA VAL A 434 -13.17 13.33 -15.95
C VAL A 434 -12.54 11.96 -15.89
N VAL A 435 -11.55 11.81 -15.02
CA VAL A 435 -10.82 10.56 -14.79
C VAL A 435 -10.90 10.25 -13.30
N ASN A 436 -11.10 8.99 -12.95
CA ASN A 436 -11.06 8.53 -11.57
C ASN A 436 -10.07 7.38 -11.43
N LEU A 437 -9.00 7.62 -10.67
CA LEU A 437 -7.95 6.64 -10.45
C LEU A 437 -8.40 5.44 -9.60
N ARG A 438 -9.46 5.58 -8.80
CA ARG A 438 -10.02 4.50 -7.98
C ARG A 438 -10.81 3.50 -8.82
N THR A 439 -11.70 3.99 -9.67
CA THR A 439 -12.59 3.14 -10.46
C THR A 439 -12.02 2.77 -11.83
N GLY A 440 -10.87 3.34 -12.22
CA GLY A 440 -10.32 3.16 -13.57
C GLY A 440 -11.21 3.76 -14.67
N SER A 441 -12.17 4.61 -14.31
CA SER A 441 -13.15 5.17 -15.24
C SER A 441 -12.69 6.50 -15.81
N ALA A 442 -13.00 6.75 -17.07
CA ALA A 442 -12.82 8.05 -17.71
C ALA A 442 -13.96 8.34 -18.69
N PHE A 443 -14.37 9.61 -18.80
CA PHE A 443 -15.32 10.03 -19.84
C PHE A 443 -15.07 11.48 -20.29
N ARG A 444 -15.36 11.74 -21.57
CA ARG A 444 -15.25 13.08 -22.16
C ARG A 444 -16.36 14.00 -21.68
N LEU A 445 -15.99 15.21 -21.25
CA LEU A 445 -16.91 16.28 -20.93
C LEU A 445 -17.35 17.03 -22.19
N HIS A 446 -18.61 17.45 -22.21
CA HIS A 446 -19.05 18.45 -23.17
C HIS A 446 -18.37 19.80 -22.86
N PRO A 447 -17.85 20.55 -23.85
CA PRO A 447 -17.06 21.77 -23.60
C PRO A 447 -17.76 22.81 -22.72
N ARG A 448 -19.08 22.96 -22.86
CA ARG A 448 -19.90 23.86 -22.02
C ARG A 448 -19.99 23.45 -20.55
N LEU A 449 -19.75 22.17 -20.23
CA LEU A 449 -19.79 21.64 -18.86
C LEU A 449 -18.41 21.62 -18.20
N THR A 450 -17.31 21.74 -18.96
CA THR A 450 -15.95 21.73 -18.42
C THR A 450 -15.74 22.77 -17.31
N PRO A 451 -16.11 24.06 -17.48
CA PRO A 451 -15.91 25.07 -16.42
C PRO A 451 -16.70 24.75 -15.15
N VAL A 452 -17.89 24.17 -15.30
CA VAL A 452 -18.75 23.77 -14.18
C VAL A 452 -18.12 22.63 -13.39
N VAL A 453 -17.68 21.57 -14.08
CA VAL A 453 -17.06 20.41 -13.41
C VAL A 453 -15.72 20.76 -12.79
N ARG A 454 -14.95 21.69 -13.38
CA ARG A 454 -13.72 22.22 -12.76
C ARG A 454 -13.98 22.95 -11.45
N ARG A 455 -15.03 23.79 -11.40
CA ARG A 455 -15.45 24.47 -10.17
C ARG A 455 -15.87 23.45 -9.10
N LEU A 456 -16.63 22.43 -9.48
CA LEU A 456 -16.98 21.33 -8.58
C LEU A 456 -15.75 20.60 -8.03
N ALA A 457 -14.79 20.26 -8.89
CA ALA A 457 -13.54 19.60 -8.47
C ALA A 457 -12.71 20.45 -7.50
N ASN A 458 -12.87 21.78 -7.57
CA ASN A 458 -12.23 22.73 -6.66
C ASN A 458 -13.06 23.02 -5.38
N GLY A 459 -14.18 22.32 -5.18
CA GLY A 459 -15.02 22.41 -3.98
C GLY A 459 -16.17 23.42 -4.05
N ASP A 460 -16.39 24.06 -5.19
CA ASP A 460 -17.49 25.02 -5.36
C ASP A 460 -18.80 24.31 -5.68
N ALA A 461 -19.51 23.92 -4.62
CA ALA A 461 -20.80 23.28 -4.66
C ALA A 461 -21.93 24.13 -5.27
N ALA A 462 -21.82 25.45 -5.17
CA ALA A 462 -22.90 26.37 -5.55
C ALA A 462 -23.15 26.36 -7.06
N VAL A 463 -22.15 25.97 -7.86
CA VAL A 463 -22.26 25.90 -9.32
C VAL A 463 -23.39 24.96 -9.80
N TRP A 464 -23.78 23.97 -8.98
CA TRP A 464 -24.93 23.09 -9.29
C TRP A 464 -26.24 23.87 -9.46
N GLN A 465 -26.41 24.97 -8.72
CA GLN A 465 -27.65 25.76 -8.70
C GLN A 465 -27.87 26.53 -9.99
N HIS A 466 -26.81 26.75 -10.78
CA HIS A 466 -26.87 27.46 -12.05
C HIS A 466 -27.20 26.56 -13.26
N LEU A 467 -27.30 25.25 -13.05
CA LEU A 467 -27.72 24.29 -14.08
C LEU A 467 -29.24 24.09 -14.05
N SER A 468 -29.85 23.92 -15.23
CA SER A 468 -31.22 23.42 -15.31
C SER A 468 -31.31 22.00 -14.75
N ASP A 469 -32.47 21.61 -14.22
CA ASP A 469 -32.65 20.32 -13.56
C ASP A 469 -32.31 19.13 -14.47
N THR A 470 -32.67 19.19 -15.75
CA THR A 470 -32.33 18.14 -16.73
C THR A 470 -30.82 17.98 -16.90
N VAL A 471 -30.08 19.09 -16.99
CA VAL A 471 -28.62 19.05 -17.14
C VAL A 471 -27.96 18.58 -15.85
N ARG A 472 -28.45 19.07 -14.69
CA ARG A 472 -27.99 18.66 -13.36
C ARG A 472 -28.13 17.15 -13.17
N THR A 473 -29.30 16.58 -13.44
CA THR A 473 -29.56 15.14 -13.29
C THR A 473 -28.67 14.30 -14.22
N LYS A 474 -28.54 14.69 -15.50
CA LYS A 474 -27.70 13.97 -16.45
C LYS A 474 -26.22 14.00 -16.07
N LEU A 475 -25.70 15.18 -15.69
CA LEU A 475 -24.31 15.35 -15.28
C LEU A 475 -24.02 14.60 -13.98
N SER A 476 -24.90 14.73 -12.98
CA SER A 476 -24.78 13.98 -11.71
C SER A 476 -24.73 12.46 -11.98
N GLY A 477 -25.64 11.93 -12.79
CA GLY A 477 -25.62 10.50 -13.16
C GLY A 477 -24.36 10.06 -13.91
N GLN A 478 -23.70 10.95 -14.67
CA GLN A 478 -22.39 10.66 -15.28
C GLN A 478 -21.26 10.68 -14.25
N LEU A 479 -21.24 11.68 -13.37
CA LEU A 479 -20.22 11.80 -12.32
C LEU A 479 -20.32 10.68 -11.28
N VAL A 480 -21.52 10.27 -10.89
CA VAL A 480 -21.75 9.12 -9.99
C VAL A 480 -21.28 7.82 -10.64
N ARG A 481 -21.62 7.57 -11.91
CA ARG A 481 -21.13 6.36 -12.62
C ARG A 481 -19.62 6.32 -12.77
N ALA A 482 -18.97 7.47 -12.94
CA ALA A 482 -17.52 7.57 -12.95
C ALA A 482 -16.89 7.50 -11.54
N GLY A 483 -17.71 7.52 -10.48
CA GLY A 483 -17.28 7.60 -9.08
C GLY A 483 -16.66 8.94 -8.68
N ALA A 484 -16.82 9.98 -9.50
CA ALA A 484 -16.25 11.31 -9.25
C ALA A 484 -17.00 12.09 -8.16
N ILE A 485 -18.27 11.75 -7.91
CA ILE A 485 -19.07 12.21 -6.78
C ILE A 485 -19.80 11.00 -6.19
N ARG A 486 -20.12 11.02 -4.89
CA ARG A 486 -20.96 9.98 -4.27
C ARG A 486 -22.44 10.32 -4.46
N SER A 487 -23.29 9.31 -4.65
CA SER A 487 -24.74 9.51 -4.62
C SER A 487 -25.14 9.99 -3.22
N PRO A 488 -26.00 11.02 -3.08
CA PRO A 488 -26.72 11.19 -1.83
C PRO A 488 -27.49 9.88 -1.57
N GLN A 489 -27.23 9.25 -0.43
CA GLN A 489 -28.00 8.10 0.04
C GLN A 489 -29.27 8.59 0.73
#